data_AF-A0A954RXF4-F1
#
_entry.id   AF-A0A954RXF4-F1
#
_cell.length_a   1.000
_cell.length_b   1.000
_cell.length_c   1.000
_cell.angle_alpha   90.00
_cell.angle_beta   90.00
_cell.angle_gamma   90.00
#
_symmetry.space_group_name_H-M   'P 1'
#
loop_
_entity.id
_entity.type
_entity.pdbx_description
1 polymer ?
#
loop_
_entity_poly.entity_id
_entity_poly.type
_entity_poly.pdbx_seq_one_letter_code
_entity_poly.pdbx_strand_id
1 'polypeptide(L)'
;MRGFVLAGCVLLTTSVSAEDSPADAAARWLAELGKQGLVVQKTVKDGEPGFVASSGPGALGPVTRFSFQQSGWWVTVACKGKHGADASLDTLRKSFQYATIDRMPTPGLAFQGWEIMPRTPTSSITKGVKLVEFGEGRMKVDIQTGAFALTGRDTGILVPADAPAPPGSYFQIRKPFPIHVTISAPVKF
;
A
#
# COMPACT_ATOMS: atom_id res chain seq x y z
N MET A 1 33.58 -5.39 7.90
CA MET A 1 32.82 -6.20 6.91
C MET A 1 31.37 -5.77 6.95
N ARG A 2 30.89 -5.04 5.93
CA ARG A 2 29.47 -4.66 5.82
C ARG A 2 28.81 -5.65 4.87
N GLY A 3 27.99 -6.54 5.41
CA GLY A 3 27.14 -7.43 4.62
C GLY A 3 26.02 -6.61 3.98
N PHE A 4 25.96 -6.63 2.64
CA PHE A 4 24.80 -6.15 1.90
C PHE A 4 23.67 -7.18 2.08
N VAL A 5 22.60 -6.79 2.77
CA VAL A 5 21.34 -7.53 2.73
C VAL A 5 20.55 -6.96 1.55
N LEU A 6 20.49 -7.73 0.46
CA LEU A 6 19.53 -7.50 -0.62
C LEU A 6 18.13 -7.65 0.00
N ALA A 7 17.36 -6.57 0.02
CA ALA A 7 15.93 -6.65 0.28
C ALA A 7 15.32 -7.52 -0.82
N GLY A 8 15.04 -8.77 -0.49
CA GLY A 8 14.47 -9.77 -1.38
C GLY A 8 13.03 -9.41 -1.72
N CYS A 9 12.85 -8.44 -2.61
CA CYS A 9 11.62 -8.38 -3.40
C CYS A 9 11.66 -9.62 -4.29
N VAL A 10 10.74 -10.56 -4.07
CA VAL A 10 10.48 -11.62 -5.05
C VAL A 10 9.95 -10.91 -6.29
N LEU A 11 10.85 -10.58 -7.20
CA LEU A 11 10.53 -10.04 -8.50
C LEU A 11 9.97 -11.18 -9.33
N LEU A 12 8.64 -11.28 -9.38
CA LEU A 12 7.99 -11.94 -10.49
C LEU A 12 8.32 -11.10 -11.73
N THR A 13 9.36 -11.49 -12.46
CA THR A 13 9.67 -10.91 -13.77
C THR A 13 8.77 -11.57 -14.80
N THR A 14 7.50 -11.18 -14.81
CA THR A 14 6.65 -11.48 -15.96
C THR A 14 7.13 -10.62 -17.12
N SER A 15 7.74 -11.23 -18.13
CA SER A 15 7.98 -10.54 -19.40
C SER A 15 6.63 -10.26 -20.05
N VAL A 16 6.16 -9.03 -19.98
CA VAL A 16 5.01 -8.57 -20.77
C VAL A 16 5.47 -8.54 -22.24
N SER A 17 4.78 -9.27 -23.13
CA SER A 17 5.04 -9.14 -24.57
C SER A 17 4.58 -7.76 -25.02
N ALA A 18 5.28 -7.15 -25.98
CA ALA A 18 4.90 -5.85 -26.54
C ALA A 18 3.53 -5.85 -27.23
N GLU A 19 2.97 -7.03 -27.48
CA GLU A 19 1.69 -7.23 -28.19
C GLU A 19 0.47 -7.38 -27.26
N ASP A 20 0.69 -7.50 -25.94
CA ASP A 20 -0.42 -7.72 -25.02
C ASP A 20 -1.16 -6.43 -24.70
N SER A 21 -2.50 -6.49 -24.70
CA SER A 21 -3.27 -5.40 -24.11
C SER A 21 -2.95 -5.27 -22.60
N PRO A 22 -2.98 -4.06 -22.02
CA PRO A 22 -2.76 -3.88 -20.58
C PRO A 22 -3.71 -4.73 -19.72
N ALA A 23 -4.93 -4.98 -20.20
CA ALA A 23 -5.89 -5.84 -19.52
C ALA A 23 -5.45 -7.32 -19.51
N ASP A 24 -4.95 -7.85 -20.63
CA ASP A 24 -4.50 -9.25 -20.73
C ASP A 24 -3.24 -9.49 -19.90
N ALA A 25 -2.28 -8.57 -19.97
CA ALA A 25 -1.08 -8.62 -19.15
C ALA A 25 -1.41 -8.53 -17.64
N ALA A 26 -2.35 -7.67 -17.24
CA ALA A 26 -2.84 -7.60 -15.87
C ALA A 26 -3.57 -8.88 -15.44
N ALA A 27 -4.34 -9.52 -16.32
CA ALA A 27 -5.02 -10.78 -16.04
C ALA A 27 -4.03 -11.93 -15.80
N ARG A 28 -2.96 -12.01 -16.59
CA ARG A 28 -1.89 -13.00 -16.39
C ARG A 28 -1.09 -12.73 -15.12
N TRP A 29 -0.71 -11.49 -14.86
CA TRP A 29 -0.06 -11.11 -13.59
C TRP A 29 -0.90 -11.54 -12.39
N LEU A 30 -2.21 -11.32 -12.44
CA LEU A 30 -3.13 -11.72 -11.38
C LEU A 30 -3.32 -13.25 -11.29
N ALA A 31 -3.09 -13.99 -12.37
CA ALA A 31 -3.05 -15.45 -12.34
C ALA A 31 -1.77 -15.96 -11.65
N GLU A 32 -0.64 -15.30 -11.89
CA GLU A 32 0.67 -15.66 -11.35
C GLU A 32 0.82 -15.41 -9.85
N LEU A 33 0.14 -14.40 -9.30
CA LEU A 33 0.08 -14.21 -7.84
C LEU A 33 -0.40 -15.47 -7.10
N GLY A 34 -1.21 -16.31 -7.77
CA GLY A 34 -1.65 -17.60 -7.27
C GLY A 34 -2.28 -17.51 -5.88
N LYS A 35 -1.88 -18.42 -4.99
CA LYS A 35 -2.30 -18.43 -3.58
C LYS A 35 -1.50 -17.48 -2.69
N GLN A 36 -0.32 -17.02 -3.13
CA GLN A 36 0.55 -16.17 -2.34
C GLN A 36 0.01 -14.73 -2.26
N GLY A 37 -0.68 -14.28 -3.31
CA GLY A 37 -1.21 -12.93 -3.39
C GLY A 37 -0.14 -11.87 -3.62
N LEU A 38 -0.52 -10.62 -3.46
CA LEU A 38 0.38 -9.50 -3.60
C LEU A 38 1.16 -9.28 -2.30
N VAL A 39 2.47 -9.49 -2.35
CA VAL A 39 3.37 -9.23 -1.22
C VAL A 39 4.18 -7.97 -1.50
N VAL A 40 4.10 -7.00 -0.60
CA VAL A 40 4.86 -5.75 -0.68
C VAL A 40 5.68 -5.59 0.59
N GLN A 41 7.00 -5.58 0.44
CA GLN A 41 7.92 -5.36 1.54
C GLN A 41 8.72 -4.09 1.30
N LYS A 42 8.70 -3.19 2.29
CA LYS A 42 9.41 -1.92 2.22
C LYS A 42 10.18 -1.66 3.50
N THR A 43 11.50 -1.60 3.35
CA THR A 43 12.40 -1.15 4.42
C THR A 43 13.04 0.16 3.97
N VAL A 44 12.86 1.20 4.79
CA VAL A 44 13.41 2.54 4.57
C VAL A 44 14.63 2.73 5.46
N LYS A 45 15.70 3.26 4.87
CA LYS A 45 16.97 3.50 5.57
C LYS A 45 16.84 4.72 6.47
N ASP A 46 17.67 4.78 7.52
CA ASP A 46 17.76 5.99 8.34
C ASP A 46 18.23 7.16 7.48
N GLY A 47 17.65 8.34 7.73
CA GLY A 47 17.89 9.56 6.94
C GLY A 47 16.99 9.70 5.70
N GLU A 48 16.27 8.65 5.29
CA GLU A 48 15.24 8.75 4.24
C GLU A 48 13.86 9.12 4.83
N PRO A 49 12.98 9.79 4.07
CA PRO A 49 11.62 10.07 4.52
C PRO A 49 10.84 8.79 4.85
N GLY A 50 10.46 8.63 6.12
CA GLY A 50 9.68 7.50 6.62
C GLY A 50 8.23 7.89 6.95
N PHE A 51 7.72 7.37 8.07
CA PHE A 51 6.44 7.80 8.62
C PHE A 51 6.52 9.24 9.15
N VAL A 52 5.47 10.02 8.92
CA VAL A 52 5.24 11.31 9.56
C VAL A 52 4.06 11.15 10.51
N ALA A 53 4.31 11.38 11.80
CA ALA A 53 3.28 11.43 12.82
C ALA A 53 2.59 12.81 12.79
N SER A 54 1.27 12.81 12.86
CA SER A 54 0.49 14.04 12.98
C SER A 54 -0.68 13.80 13.92
N SER A 55 -0.89 14.69 14.88
CA SER A 55 -2.04 14.64 15.78
C SER A 55 -3.06 15.71 15.39
N GLY A 56 -4.33 15.36 15.43
CA GLY A 56 -5.42 16.29 15.13
C GLY A 56 -6.77 15.82 15.66
N PRO A 57 -7.84 16.60 15.43
CA PRO A 57 -9.18 16.14 15.73
C PRO A 57 -9.56 14.94 14.85
N GLY A 58 -10.36 14.05 15.43
CA GLY A 58 -11.05 12.96 14.75
C GLY A 58 -12.49 12.89 15.23
N ALA A 59 -13.35 12.16 14.51
CA ALA A 59 -14.78 12.08 14.79
C ALA A 59 -15.10 11.59 16.23
N LEU A 60 -14.21 10.80 16.82
CA LEU A 60 -14.38 10.19 18.16
C LEU A 60 -13.34 10.72 19.17
N GLY A 61 -12.81 11.92 18.94
CA GLY A 61 -11.78 12.55 19.76
C GLY A 61 -10.42 12.68 19.04
N PRO A 62 -9.36 13.08 19.76
CA PRO A 62 -8.03 13.24 19.17
C PRO A 62 -7.53 11.95 18.52
N VAL A 63 -6.80 12.07 17.42
CA VAL A 63 -6.18 10.94 16.70
C VAL A 63 -4.76 11.32 16.33
N THR A 64 -3.85 10.36 16.45
CA THR A 64 -2.50 10.43 15.87
C THR A 64 -2.44 9.54 14.65
N ARG A 65 -2.01 10.10 13.52
CA ARG A 65 -1.86 9.42 12.24
C ARG A 65 -0.38 9.29 11.93
N PHE A 66 0.06 8.08 11.63
CA PHE A 66 1.39 7.78 11.10
C PHE A 66 1.24 7.56 9.60
N SER A 67 1.64 8.55 8.80
CA SER A 67 1.49 8.51 7.34
C SER A 67 2.83 8.24 6.68
N PHE A 68 2.88 7.19 5.88
CA PHE A 68 4.00 6.82 5.02
C PHE A 68 3.65 7.15 3.58
N GLN A 69 4.51 7.95 2.91
CA GLN A 69 4.37 8.32 1.52
C GLN A 69 5.67 8.09 0.76
N GLN A 70 5.67 7.15 -0.18
CA GLN A 70 6.79 6.99 -1.11
C GLN A 70 6.31 6.51 -2.47
N SER A 71 6.90 7.05 -3.54
CA SER A 71 6.63 6.62 -4.93
C SER A 71 5.13 6.64 -5.31
N GLY A 72 4.37 7.62 -4.80
CA GLY A 72 2.93 7.76 -5.07
C GLY A 72 2.01 6.83 -4.27
N TRP A 73 2.56 5.89 -3.49
CA TRP A 73 1.84 5.03 -2.56
C TRP A 73 1.74 5.69 -1.18
N TRP A 74 0.55 5.62 -0.58
CA TRP A 74 0.28 6.03 0.79
C TRP A 74 -0.17 4.87 1.69
N VAL A 75 0.37 4.84 2.91
CA VAL A 75 -0.18 4.07 4.02
C VAL A 75 -0.37 4.99 5.22
N THR A 76 -1.55 4.99 5.82
CA THR A 76 -1.78 5.71 7.08
C THR A 76 -2.21 4.73 8.15
N VAL A 77 -1.60 4.81 9.34
CA VAL A 77 -2.06 4.10 10.54
C VAL A 77 -2.59 5.11 11.54
N ALA A 78 -3.84 4.95 11.96
CA ALA A 78 -4.51 5.84 12.89
C ALA A 78 -4.64 5.19 14.28
N CYS A 79 -4.20 5.93 15.31
CA CYS A 79 -4.32 5.58 16.71
C CYS A 79 -5.13 6.65 17.46
N LYS A 80 -6.08 6.24 18.30
CA LYS A 80 -6.87 7.12 19.17
C LYS A 80 -5.97 7.81 20.19
N GLY A 81 -6.13 9.11 20.39
CA GLY A 81 -5.36 9.92 21.32
C GLY A 81 -4.21 10.69 20.65
N LYS A 82 -3.52 11.49 21.46
CA LYS A 82 -2.27 12.17 21.06
C LYS A 82 -1.10 11.32 21.54
N HIS A 83 -0.25 10.89 20.62
CA HIS A 83 0.92 10.05 20.90
C HIS A 83 2.18 10.75 20.43
N GLY A 84 3.17 10.88 21.31
CA GLY A 84 4.49 11.41 21.01
C GLY A 84 5.51 10.30 20.72
N ALA A 85 6.77 10.71 20.55
CA ALA A 85 7.90 9.80 20.35
C ALA A 85 8.17 8.89 21.57
N ASP A 86 7.64 9.25 22.74
CA ASP A 86 7.74 8.55 24.02
C ASP A 86 6.64 7.50 24.22
N ALA A 87 5.66 7.39 23.31
CA ALA A 87 4.60 6.41 23.40
C ALA A 87 5.16 4.96 23.36
N SER A 88 4.57 4.07 24.15
CA SER A 88 4.94 2.65 24.07
C SER A 88 4.24 1.95 22.90
N LEU A 89 4.87 0.91 22.35
CA LEU A 89 4.24 0.06 21.34
C LEU A 89 2.91 -0.55 21.84
N ASP A 90 2.81 -0.93 23.11
CA ASP A 90 1.57 -1.46 23.71
C ASP A 90 0.45 -0.42 23.73
N THR A 91 0.79 0.83 24.08
CA THR A 91 -0.14 1.97 24.01
C THR A 91 -0.66 2.18 22.59
N LEU A 92 0.21 2.15 21.59
CA LEU A 92 -0.20 2.31 20.18
C LEU A 92 -1.08 1.15 19.70
N ARG A 93 -0.75 -0.09 20.08
CA ARG A 93 -1.56 -1.28 19.76
C ARG A 93 -2.96 -1.19 20.36
N LYS A 94 -3.08 -0.84 21.63
CA LYS A 94 -4.37 -0.69 22.32
C LYS A 94 -5.20 0.48 21.79
N SER A 95 -4.56 1.49 21.24
CA SER A 95 -5.23 2.67 20.68
C SER A 95 -5.45 2.60 19.16
N PHE A 96 -4.95 1.57 18.47
CA PHE A 96 -5.14 1.40 17.04
C PHE A 96 -6.63 1.44 16.65
N GLN A 97 -6.94 2.20 15.60
CA GLN A 97 -8.30 2.32 15.07
C GLN A 97 -8.42 1.66 13.69
N TYR A 98 -7.58 2.06 12.74
CA TYR A 98 -7.58 1.55 11.37
C TYR A 98 -6.26 1.87 10.66
N ALA A 99 -6.03 1.17 9.55
CA ALA A 99 -5.05 1.55 8.54
C ALA A 99 -5.75 1.86 7.20
N THR A 100 -5.16 2.71 6.38
CA THR A 100 -5.54 2.90 4.98
C THR A 100 -4.36 2.59 4.08
N ILE A 101 -4.64 2.11 2.87
CA ILE A 101 -3.64 1.87 1.83
C ILE A 101 -4.20 2.46 0.55
N ASP A 102 -3.52 3.47 0.00
CA ASP A 102 -3.93 4.18 -1.19
C ASP A 102 -2.84 4.08 -2.26
N ARG A 103 -3.21 3.79 -3.52
CA ARG A 103 -2.26 3.61 -4.64
C ARG A 103 -1.16 2.57 -4.36
N MET A 104 -1.59 1.41 -3.86
CA MET A 104 -0.67 0.30 -3.56
C MET A 104 0.11 -0.14 -4.81
N PRO A 105 1.43 -0.35 -4.72
CA PRO A 105 2.24 -0.74 -5.88
C PRO A 105 1.88 -2.14 -6.37
N THR A 106 2.08 -2.36 -7.66
CA THR A 106 1.96 -3.66 -8.34
C THR A 106 3.29 -4.05 -8.97
N PRO A 107 4.26 -4.57 -8.17
CA PRO A 107 5.57 -4.94 -8.69
C PRO A 107 5.47 -5.93 -9.86
N GLY A 108 6.25 -5.70 -10.90
CA GLY A 108 6.20 -6.49 -12.13
C GLY A 108 5.04 -6.16 -13.08
N LEU A 109 4.14 -5.25 -12.69
CA LEU A 109 3.01 -4.81 -13.52
C LEU A 109 3.04 -3.29 -13.70
N ALA A 110 3.65 -2.84 -14.79
CA ALA A 110 3.71 -1.44 -15.19
C ALA A 110 3.53 -1.32 -16.70
N PHE A 111 2.72 -0.35 -17.13
CA PHE A 111 2.56 0.01 -18.54
C PHE A 111 2.67 1.52 -18.67
N GLN A 112 3.39 1.98 -19.69
CA GLN A 112 3.52 3.41 -19.95
C GLN A 112 2.14 4.03 -20.17
N GLY A 113 1.84 5.11 -19.44
CA GLY A 113 0.56 5.81 -19.54
C GLY A 113 -0.57 5.17 -18.74
N TRP A 114 -0.37 4.05 -18.03
CA TRP A 114 -1.43 3.39 -17.26
C TRP A 114 -1.24 3.48 -15.76
N GLU A 115 -2.33 3.77 -15.04
CA GLU A 115 -2.43 3.64 -13.59
C GLU A 115 -3.12 2.30 -13.27
N ILE A 116 -2.40 1.39 -12.64
CA ILE A 116 -2.91 0.09 -12.20
C ILE A 116 -3.04 0.08 -10.68
N MET A 117 -4.18 -0.36 -10.17
CA MET A 117 -4.48 -0.30 -8.73
C MET A 117 -5.32 -1.49 -8.26
N PRO A 118 -4.86 -2.23 -7.24
CA PRO A 118 -5.69 -3.16 -6.48
C PRO A 118 -6.81 -2.44 -5.73
N ARG A 119 -8.02 -3.00 -5.75
CA ARG A 119 -9.19 -2.43 -5.08
C ARG A 119 -9.54 -3.24 -3.84
N THR A 120 -9.39 -2.62 -2.67
CA THR A 120 -9.83 -3.19 -1.38
C THR A 120 -11.33 -2.97 -1.17
N PRO A 121 -12.04 -3.87 -0.46
CA PRO A 121 -13.46 -3.71 -0.18
C PRO A 121 -13.80 -2.45 0.62
N THR A 122 -12.89 -2.03 1.50
CA THR A 122 -13.00 -0.83 2.33
C THR A 122 -11.71 -0.02 2.26
N SER A 123 -11.82 1.29 2.40
CA SER A 123 -10.66 2.19 2.53
C SER A 123 -10.03 2.14 3.93
N SER A 124 -10.80 1.70 4.93
CA SER A 124 -10.35 1.51 6.31
C SER A 124 -10.22 0.02 6.65
N ILE A 125 -9.00 -0.37 7.01
CA ILE A 125 -8.61 -1.75 7.35
C ILE A 125 -8.46 -1.83 8.88
N THR A 126 -9.36 -2.56 9.53
CA THR A 126 -9.37 -2.72 11.00
C THR A 126 -8.91 -4.10 11.46
N LYS A 127 -8.93 -5.10 10.57
CA LYS A 127 -8.47 -6.47 10.81
C LYS A 127 -7.17 -6.73 10.04
N GLY A 128 -6.32 -7.60 10.58
CA GLY A 128 -5.07 -7.99 9.92
C GLY A 128 -3.95 -6.94 9.99
N VAL A 129 -4.14 -5.85 10.74
CA VAL A 129 -3.09 -4.84 10.98
C VAL A 129 -2.37 -5.14 12.28
N LYS A 130 -1.04 -5.17 12.24
CA LYS A 130 -0.17 -5.35 13.40
C LYS A 130 0.87 -4.24 13.42
N LEU A 131 0.91 -3.52 14.53
CA LEU A 131 2.07 -2.68 14.88
C LEU A 131 3.13 -3.61 15.45
N VAL A 132 4.21 -3.83 14.71
CA VAL A 132 5.23 -4.83 15.06
C VAL A 132 6.31 -4.22 15.96
N GLU A 133 6.79 -3.03 15.59
CA GLU A 133 7.84 -2.28 16.31
C GLU A 133 7.47 -0.80 16.37
N PHE A 134 7.79 -0.14 17.47
CA PHE A 134 7.73 1.31 17.64
C PHE A 134 8.68 1.71 18.77
N GLY A 135 9.64 2.58 18.47
CA GLY A 135 10.70 2.99 19.38
C GLY A 135 11.97 3.34 18.60
N GLU A 136 12.94 4.00 19.25
CA GLU A 136 14.23 4.36 18.64
C GLU A 136 14.09 5.12 17.31
N GLY A 137 13.03 5.94 17.18
CA GLY A 137 12.74 6.70 15.98
C GLY A 137 12.30 5.84 14.78
N ARG A 138 11.86 4.59 14.97
CA ARG A 138 11.40 3.69 13.91
C ARG A 138 10.04 3.07 14.22
N MET A 139 9.32 2.70 13.17
CA MET A 139 8.06 1.99 13.22
C MET A 139 8.03 0.88 12.18
N LYS A 140 7.48 -0.27 12.56
CA LYS A 140 7.19 -1.39 11.67
C LYS A 140 5.73 -1.76 11.73
N VAL A 141 5.10 -1.82 10.56
CA VAL A 141 3.69 -2.19 10.39
C VAL A 141 3.59 -3.38 9.45
N ASP A 142 2.76 -4.34 9.82
CA ASP A 142 2.37 -5.48 9.01
C ASP A 142 0.84 -5.40 8.78
N ILE A 143 0.42 -5.42 7.51
CA ILE A 143 -0.99 -5.35 7.10
C ILE A 143 -1.32 -6.54 6.20
N GLN A 144 -2.24 -7.36 6.67
CA GLN A 144 -2.85 -8.45 5.91
C GLN A 144 -4.28 -8.09 5.55
N THR A 145 -4.57 -8.02 4.25
CA THR A 145 -5.90 -7.68 3.73
C THR A 145 -6.16 -8.43 2.42
N GLY A 146 -7.23 -8.10 1.71
CA GLY A 146 -7.52 -8.62 0.38
C GLY A 146 -8.02 -7.54 -0.56
N ALA A 147 -7.77 -7.74 -1.85
CA ALA A 147 -8.43 -6.99 -2.92
C ALA A 147 -9.53 -7.85 -3.53
N PHE A 148 -10.60 -7.20 -3.99
CA PHE A 148 -11.68 -7.86 -4.73
C PHE A 148 -11.53 -7.72 -6.24
N ALA A 149 -10.72 -6.76 -6.70
CA ALA A 149 -10.47 -6.51 -8.10
C ALA A 149 -9.10 -5.83 -8.33
N LEU A 150 -8.63 -5.92 -9.57
CA LEU A 150 -7.54 -5.11 -10.10
C LEU A 150 -8.11 -4.19 -11.19
N THR A 151 -7.84 -2.89 -11.09
CA THR A 151 -8.30 -1.91 -12.09
C THR A 151 -7.12 -1.27 -12.79
N GLY A 152 -7.29 -0.94 -14.08
CA GLY A 152 -6.35 -0.14 -14.84
C GLY A 152 -7.06 1.02 -15.53
N ARG A 153 -6.40 2.17 -15.61
CA ARG A 153 -6.87 3.34 -16.35
C ARG A 153 -5.73 3.95 -17.16
N ASP A 154 -6.01 4.31 -18.41
CA ASP A 154 -5.15 5.16 -19.22
C ASP A 154 -5.19 6.61 -18.71
N THR A 155 -4.02 7.11 -18.31
CA THR A 155 -3.83 8.45 -17.74
C THR A 155 -3.70 9.54 -18.81
N GLY A 156 -3.47 9.17 -20.07
CA GLY A 156 -3.49 10.09 -21.21
C GLY A 156 -4.90 10.46 -21.65
N ILE A 157 -5.92 9.71 -21.22
CA ILE A 157 -7.32 9.94 -21.59
C ILE A 157 -8.05 10.69 -20.46
N LEU A 158 -8.37 11.95 -20.75
CA LEU A 158 -9.20 12.79 -19.89
C LEU A 158 -10.67 12.47 -20.18
N VAL A 159 -11.36 11.94 -19.17
CA VAL A 159 -12.79 11.61 -19.22
C VAL A 159 -13.52 12.59 -18.31
N PRO A 160 -14.50 13.36 -18.80
CA PRO A 160 -15.38 14.18 -17.96
C PRO A 160 -16.06 13.33 -16.87
N ALA A 161 -16.37 13.93 -15.72
CA ALA A 161 -16.90 13.20 -14.56
C ALA A 161 -18.16 12.37 -14.85
N ASP A 162 -19.01 12.85 -15.76
CA ASP A 162 -20.31 12.24 -16.10
C ASP A 162 -20.30 11.46 -17.43
N ALA A 163 -19.13 11.33 -18.07
CA ALA A 163 -19.01 10.61 -19.35
C ALA A 163 -18.56 9.16 -19.14
N PRO A 164 -19.06 8.21 -19.95
CA PRO A 164 -18.50 6.86 -19.95
C PRO A 164 -17.04 6.88 -20.41
N ALA A 165 -16.22 6.00 -19.82
CA ALA A 165 -14.84 5.83 -20.25
C ALA A 165 -14.80 5.28 -21.69
N PRO A 166 -13.98 5.84 -22.60
CA PRO A 166 -13.81 5.29 -23.93
C PRO A 166 -13.40 3.80 -23.90
N PRO A 167 -13.82 2.99 -24.89
CA PRO A 167 -13.38 1.60 -24.99
C PRO A 167 -11.85 1.47 -24.93
N GLY A 168 -11.34 0.53 -24.15
CA GLY A 168 -9.90 0.30 -24.01
C GLY A 168 -9.14 1.32 -23.14
N SER A 169 -9.80 2.36 -22.59
CA SER A 169 -9.17 3.32 -21.66
C SER A 169 -9.25 2.91 -20.18
N TYR A 170 -10.01 1.86 -19.89
CA TYR A 170 -10.26 1.35 -18.56
C TYR A 170 -10.50 -0.16 -18.59
N PHE A 171 -10.03 -0.86 -17.55
CA PHE A 171 -10.42 -2.25 -17.30
C PHE A 171 -10.61 -2.52 -15.80
N GLN A 172 -11.41 -3.55 -15.51
CA GLN A 172 -11.57 -4.10 -14.16
C GLN A 172 -11.60 -5.63 -14.22
N ILE A 173 -10.64 -6.26 -13.55
CA ILE A 173 -10.57 -7.72 -13.42
C ILE A 173 -11.07 -8.09 -12.03
N ARG A 174 -12.27 -8.66 -11.95
CA ARG A 174 -12.95 -9.04 -10.71
C ARG A 174 -12.54 -10.43 -10.25
N LYS A 175 -11.35 -10.53 -9.65
CA LYS A 175 -10.84 -11.76 -9.06
C LYS A 175 -10.22 -11.41 -7.70
N PRO A 176 -10.71 -11.97 -6.58
CA PRO A 176 -10.14 -11.70 -5.28
C PRO A 176 -8.72 -12.25 -5.14
N PHE A 177 -7.86 -11.53 -4.42
CA PHE A 177 -6.51 -11.98 -4.09
C PHE A 177 -6.04 -11.41 -2.73
N PRO A 178 -5.24 -12.17 -1.97
CA PRO A 178 -4.69 -11.69 -0.71
C PRO A 178 -3.63 -10.61 -0.95
N ILE A 179 -3.47 -9.72 0.03
CA ILE A 179 -2.48 -8.66 0.07
C ILE A 179 -1.75 -8.73 1.41
N HIS A 180 -0.42 -8.72 1.35
CA HIS A 180 0.44 -8.63 2.52
C HIS A 180 1.42 -7.48 2.35
N VAL A 181 1.31 -6.47 3.21
CA VAL A 181 2.19 -5.30 3.23
C VAL A 181 3.01 -5.29 4.51
N THR A 182 4.32 -5.15 4.39
CA THR A 182 5.21 -4.87 5.53
C THR A 182 6.02 -3.61 5.26
N ILE A 183 5.93 -2.64 6.16
CA ILE A 183 6.70 -1.39 6.09
C ILE A 183 7.52 -1.24 7.37
N SER A 184 8.83 -1.05 7.26
CA SER A 184 9.72 -0.64 8.34
C SER A 184 10.39 0.66 7.95
N ALA A 185 10.14 1.74 8.69
CA ALA A 185 10.66 3.06 8.35
C ALA A 185 10.92 3.94 9.58
N PRO A 186 11.80 4.95 9.46
CA PRO A 186 11.92 6.00 10.47
C PRO A 186 10.58 6.70 10.74
N VAL A 187 10.39 7.26 11.93
CA VAL A 187 9.23 8.08 12.29
C VAL A 187 9.69 9.48 12.63
N LYS A 188 9.06 10.47 12.01
CA LYS A 188 9.21 11.88 12.34
C LYS A 188 7.95 12.38 13.04
N PHE A 189 8.12 13.06 14.17
CA PHE A 189 7.06 13.76 14.90
C PHE A 189 7.06 15.25 14.55
#